data_AF-A0A364VC91-F1
#
_entry.id   AF-A0A364VC91-F1
#
_cell.length_a   1.000
_cell.length_b   1.000
_cell.length_c   1.000
_cell.angle_alpha   90.00
_cell.angle_beta   90.00
_cell.angle_gamma   90.00
#
_symmetry.space_group_name_H-M   'P 1'
#
loop_
_entity.id
_entity.type
_entity.pdbx_description
1 polymer ?
#
loop_
_entity_poly.entity_id
_entity_poly.type
_entity_poly.pdbx_seq_one_letter_code
_entity_poly.pdbx_strand_id
1 'polypeptide(L)'
;MDQVVALLPKGGGWSVVAVLLMLVFGSQQIFSKEGASRFWLFGRLADRIEHRKERSIAREATVQQARVDYLMTMVQDMRRDLDAERDRSRAAEEELRVDLDDAWGYVRYATDWSRTVLQMSAEHGWRPPLPEWLTPDQWRKRRHLPGGSD
;
A
#
# COMPACT_ATOMS: atom_id res chain seq x y z
N MET A 1 -17.12 -31.20 -3.08
CA MET A 1 -17.60 -32.50 -3.61
C MET A 1 -19.05 -32.71 -3.15
N ASP A 2 -19.81 -31.61 -3.02
CA ASP A 2 -20.98 -31.55 -2.12
C ASP A 2 -22.31 -31.53 -2.88
N GLN A 3 -22.29 -31.29 -4.19
CA GLN A 3 -23.50 -31.29 -5.02
C GLN A 3 -24.01 -32.71 -5.34
N VAL A 4 -23.13 -33.73 -5.33
CA VAL A 4 -23.56 -35.13 -5.54
C VAL A 4 -24.20 -35.71 -4.27
N VAL A 5 -23.76 -35.24 -3.09
CA VAL A 5 -24.30 -35.69 -1.79
C VAL A 5 -25.65 -35.04 -1.50
N ALA A 6 -25.92 -33.84 -2.02
CA ALA A 6 -27.21 -33.16 -1.89
C ALA A 6 -28.36 -33.82 -2.70
N LEU A 7 -28.04 -34.67 -3.68
CA LEU A 7 -29.00 -35.43 -4.48
C LEU A 7 -29.40 -36.78 -3.85
N LEU A 8 -28.87 -37.13 -2.67
CA LEU A 8 -29.24 -38.36 -1.97
C LEU A 8 -30.54 -38.15 -1.15
N PRO A 9 -31.65 -38.81 -1.51
CA PRO A 9 -32.91 -38.69 -0.78
C PRO A 9 -32.76 -39.31 0.62
N LYS A 10 -32.98 -38.49 1.66
CA LYS A 10 -33.02 -38.92 3.06
C LYS A 10 -34.34 -39.65 3.33
N GLY A 11 -34.39 -40.92 2.92
CA GLY A 11 -35.51 -41.85 3.17
C GLY A 11 -36.00 -42.53 1.89
N GLY A 12 -36.34 -43.83 1.98
CA GLY A 12 -36.99 -44.65 0.95
C GLY A 12 -36.24 -44.88 -0.38
N GLY A 13 -35.54 -43.88 -0.90
CA GLY A 13 -34.93 -43.87 -2.24
C GLY A 13 -33.70 -44.75 -2.42
N TRP A 14 -33.13 -45.29 -1.33
CA TRP A 14 -32.11 -46.33 -1.42
C TRP A 14 -32.65 -47.60 -2.08
N SER A 15 -33.95 -47.90 -1.93
CA SER A 15 -34.56 -49.05 -2.61
C SER A 15 -34.61 -48.84 -4.13
N VAL A 16 -34.86 -47.61 -4.59
CA VAL A 16 -34.90 -47.29 -6.02
C VAL A 16 -33.51 -47.36 -6.63
N VAL A 17 -32.49 -46.84 -5.95
CA VAL A 17 -31.08 -46.97 -6.38
C VAL A 17 -30.64 -48.43 -6.39
N ALA A 18 -31.03 -49.21 -5.38
CA ALA A 18 -30.73 -50.64 -5.32
C ALA A 18 -31.42 -51.42 -6.44
N VAL A 19 -32.69 -51.12 -6.74
CA VAL A 19 -33.44 -51.75 -7.85
C VAL A 19 -32.83 -51.37 -9.19
N LEU A 20 -32.45 -50.11 -9.40
CA LEU A 20 -31.78 -49.65 -10.64
C LEU A 20 -30.41 -50.32 -10.84
N LEU A 21 -29.62 -50.44 -9.77
CA LEU A 21 -28.36 -51.18 -9.80
C LEU A 21 -28.59 -52.67 -10.12
N MET A 22 -29.64 -53.27 -9.56
CA MET A 22 -29.97 -54.68 -9.79
C MET A 22 -30.47 -54.94 -11.22
N LEU A 23 -31.18 -53.98 -11.81
CA LEU A 23 -31.72 -54.05 -13.19
C LEU A 23 -30.65 -53.83 -14.25
N VAL A 24 -29.69 -52.94 -13.99
CA VAL A 24 -28.59 -52.64 -14.93
C VAL A 24 -27.49 -53.70 -14.88
N PHE A 25 -27.19 -54.24 -13.69
CA PHE A 25 -26.06 -55.17 -13.52
C PHE A 25 -26.44 -56.65 -13.41
N GLY A 26 -27.73 -56.97 -13.21
CA GLY A 26 -28.19 -58.35 -13.04
C GLY A 26 -27.70 -59.00 -11.75
N SER A 27 -28.54 -59.83 -11.13
CA SER A 27 -28.25 -60.50 -9.84
C SER A 27 -27.02 -61.42 -9.85
N GLN A 28 -26.48 -61.74 -11.02
CA GLN A 28 -25.38 -62.67 -11.22
C GLN A 28 -23.97 -62.04 -11.13
N GLN A 29 -23.82 -60.71 -11.22
CA GLN A 29 -22.49 -60.08 -11.13
C GLN A 29 -22.10 -59.58 -9.73
N ILE A 30 -23.06 -59.43 -8.81
CA ILE A 30 -22.79 -58.88 -7.46
C ILE A 30 -22.09 -59.94 -6.56
N PHE A 31 -22.16 -61.23 -6.92
CA PHE A 31 -21.54 -62.34 -6.17
C PHE A 31 -20.44 -63.11 -6.93
N SER A 32 -19.88 -62.54 -8.01
CA SER A 32 -18.67 -63.11 -8.64
C SER A 32 -17.40 -62.57 -7.95
N LYS A 33 -16.41 -63.45 -7.74
CA LYS A 33 -15.06 -63.12 -7.25
C LYS A 33 -14.36 -61.98 -8.02
N GLU A 34 -14.86 -61.62 -9.20
CA GLU A 34 -14.37 -60.51 -10.03
C GLU A 34 -14.85 -59.12 -9.58
N GLY A 35 -15.93 -59.02 -8.80
CA GLY A 35 -16.38 -57.73 -8.25
C GLY A 35 -15.43 -57.19 -7.18
N ALA A 36 -14.92 -58.07 -6.31
CA ALA A 36 -13.98 -57.71 -5.24
C ALA A 36 -12.64 -57.19 -5.76
N SER A 37 -12.14 -57.73 -6.88
CA SER A 37 -10.90 -57.24 -7.51
C SER A 37 -11.07 -55.85 -8.14
N ARG A 38 -12.27 -55.54 -8.64
CA ARG A 38 -12.62 -54.21 -9.17
C ARG A 38 -12.75 -53.16 -8.06
N PHE A 39 -13.35 -53.48 -6.92
CA PHE A 39 -13.44 -52.55 -5.78
C PHE A 39 -12.08 -52.13 -5.24
N TRP A 40 -11.10 -53.05 -5.17
CA TRP A 40 -9.73 -52.71 -4.78
C TRP A 40 -9.03 -51.77 -5.78
N LEU A 41 -9.28 -51.96 -7.08
CA LEU A 41 -8.79 -51.05 -8.14
C LEU A 41 -9.43 -49.65 -8.03
N PHE A 42 -10.73 -49.57 -7.75
CA PHE A 42 -11.40 -48.29 -7.51
C PHE A 42 -10.88 -47.58 -6.26
N GLY A 43 -10.63 -48.32 -5.17
CA GLY A 43 -9.99 -47.78 -3.97
C GLY A 43 -8.63 -47.16 -4.28
N ARG A 44 -7.76 -47.88 -5.00
CA ARG A 44 -6.43 -47.36 -5.42
C ARG A 44 -6.50 -46.15 -6.35
N LEU A 45 -7.52 -46.08 -7.20
CA LEU A 45 -7.74 -44.94 -8.09
C LEU A 45 -8.24 -43.71 -7.32
N ALA A 46 -9.17 -43.90 -6.37
CA ALA A 46 -9.64 -42.84 -5.48
C ALA A 46 -8.49 -42.27 -4.66
N ASP A 47 -7.68 -43.13 -4.05
CA ASP A 47 -6.51 -42.76 -3.22
C ASP A 47 -5.49 -41.95 -4.04
N ARG A 48 -5.28 -42.34 -5.31
CA ARG A 48 -4.37 -41.63 -6.23
C ARG A 48 -4.91 -40.28 -6.70
N ILE A 49 -6.23 -40.14 -6.81
CA ILE A 49 -6.90 -38.87 -7.15
C ILE A 49 -6.90 -37.94 -5.93
N GLU A 50 -7.14 -38.47 -4.74
CA GLU A 50 -7.08 -37.73 -3.48
C GLU A 50 -5.67 -37.19 -3.22
N HIS A 51 -4.63 -38.03 -3.34
CA HIS A 51 -3.23 -37.59 -3.29
C HIS A 51 -2.86 -36.55 -4.37
N ARG A 52 -3.50 -36.58 -5.55
CA ARG A 52 -3.28 -35.56 -6.58
C ARG A 52 -3.97 -34.24 -6.23
N LYS A 53 -5.16 -34.29 -5.63
CA LYS A 53 -5.89 -33.11 -5.17
C LYS A 53 -5.21 -32.43 -3.99
N GLU A 54 -4.69 -33.19 -3.03
CA GLU A 54 -3.92 -32.62 -1.92
C GLU A 54 -2.66 -31.89 -2.43
N ARG A 55 -1.95 -32.46 -3.42
CA ARG A 55 -0.80 -31.80 -4.05
C ARG A 55 -1.17 -30.55 -4.83
N SER A 56 -2.33 -30.51 -5.49
CA SER A 56 -2.77 -29.29 -6.19
C SER A 56 -3.19 -28.20 -5.22
N ILE A 57 -3.89 -28.55 -4.13
CA ILE A 57 -4.29 -27.61 -3.08
C ILE A 57 -3.05 -27.05 -2.36
N ALA A 58 -2.07 -27.90 -2.03
CA ALA A 58 -0.81 -27.46 -1.44
C ALA A 58 -0.05 -26.49 -2.36
N ARG A 59 -0.03 -26.77 -3.68
CA ARG A 59 0.58 -25.85 -4.67
C ARG A 59 -0.17 -24.53 -4.77
N GLU A 60 -1.50 -24.55 -4.83
CA GLU A 60 -2.30 -23.32 -4.86
C GLU A 60 -2.12 -22.49 -3.59
N ALA A 61 -2.07 -23.13 -2.41
CA ALA A 61 -1.79 -22.45 -1.15
C ALA A 61 -0.41 -21.78 -1.17
N THR A 62 0.64 -22.47 -1.65
CA THR A 62 1.98 -21.87 -1.75
C THR A 62 2.05 -20.71 -2.75
N VAL A 63 1.33 -20.79 -3.87
CA VAL A 63 1.28 -19.71 -4.88
C VAL A 63 0.51 -18.51 -4.34
N GLN A 64 -0.60 -18.73 -3.63
CA GLN A 64 -1.35 -17.66 -2.97
C GLN A 64 -0.51 -17.00 -1.88
N GLN A 65 0.20 -17.77 -1.07
CA GLN A 65 1.09 -17.23 -0.04
C GLN A 65 2.21 -16.39 -0.65
N ALA A 66 2.89 -16.89 -1.69
CA ALA A 66 3.92 -16.12 -2.40
C ALA A 66 3.38 -14.82 -3.01
N ARG A 67 2.12 -14.81 -3.51
CA ARG A 67 1.47 -13.59 -4.00
C ARG A 67 1.17 -12.60 -2.87
N VAL A 68 0.73 -13.08 -1.71
CA VAL A 68 0.47 -12.23 -0.54
C VAL A 68 1.78 -11.64 -0.03
N ASP A 69 2.84 -12.43 0.06
CA ASP A 69 4.17 -11.96 0.50
C ASP A 69 4.73 -10.90 -0.46
N TYR A 70 4.57 -11.12 -1.77
CA TYR A 70 4.94 -10.14 -2.79
C TYR A 70 4.14 -8.84 -2.64
N LEU A 71 2.82 -8.92 -2.49
CA LEU A 71 1.97 -7.74 -2.31
C LEU A 71 2.31 -7.00 -1.00
N MET A 72 2.58 -7.71 0.09
CA MET A 72 3.03 -7.10 1.34
C MET A 72 4.35 -6.36 1.17
N THR A 73 5.32 -6.98 0.47
CA THR A 73 6.61 -6.35 0.18
C THR A 73 6.42 -5.08 -0.64
N MET A 74 5.62 -5.15 -1.71
CA MET A 74 5.32 -4.01 -2.56
C MET A 74 4.64 -2.87 -1.80
N VAL A 75 3.71 -3.18 -0.90
CA VAL A 75 3.05 -2.19 -0.03
C VAL A 75 4.03 -1.58 0.96
N GLN A 76 4.95 -2.37 1.52
CA GLN A 76 5.98 -1.85 2.42
C GLN A 76 6.95 -0.92 1.70
N ASP A 77 7.38 -1.27 0.49
CA ASP A 77 8.26 -0.43 -0.31
C ASP A 77 7.57 0.86 -0.74
N MET A 78 6.32 0.79 -1.20
CA MET A 78 5.52 1.99 -1.49
C MET A 78 5.38 2.91 -0.27
N ARG A 79 5.21 2.35 0.94
CA ARG A 79 5.15 3.15 2.17
C ARG A 79 6.48 3.84 2.47
N ARG A 80 7.60 3.13 2.31
CA ARG A 80 8.94 3.71 2.48
C ARG A 80 9.19 4.85 1.49
N ASP A 81 8.79 4.66 0.23
CA ASP A 81 8.94 5.70 -0.80
C ASP A 81 8.09 6.93 -0.50
N LEU A 82 6.84 6.74 -0.04
CA LEU A 82 5.96 7.83 0.38
C LEU A 82 6.50 8.58 1.60
N ASP A 83 7.03 7.86 2.60
CA ASP A 83 7.63 8.49 3.78
C ASP A 83 8.88 9.30 3.39
N ALA A 84 9.73 8.75 2.51
CA ALA A 84 10.91 9.45 1.99
C ALA A 84 10.55 10.68 1.14
N GLU A 85 9.49 10.61 0.32
CA GLU A 85 8.98 11.76 -0.43
C GLU A 85 8.39 12.81 0.50
N ARG A 86 7.65 12.39 1.54
CA ARG A 86 7.09 13.29 2.55
C ARG A 86 8.18 14.05 3.29
N ASP A 87 9.26 13.39 3.66
CA ASP A 87 10.38 14.04 4.34
C ASP A 87 11.14 15.01 3.43
N ARG A 88 11.34 14.65 2.15
CA ARG A 88 11.90 15.58 1.15
C ARG A 88 11.00 16.79 0.93
N SER A 89 9.69 16.59 0.82
CA SER A 89 8.72 17.66 0.65
C SER A 89 8.70 18.60 1.86
N ARG A 90 8.80 18.06 3.09
CA ARG A 90 8.88 18.88 4.31
C ARG A 90 10.16 19.70 4.36
N ALA A 91 11.30 19.11 4.00
CA ALA A 91 12.57 19.83 3.95
C ALA A 91 12.51 21.00 2.94
N ALA A 92 11.94 20.76 1.75
CA ALA A 92 11.75 21.80 0.75
C ALA A 92 10.76 22.89 1.19
N GLU A 93 9.66 22.51 1.87
CA GLU A 93 8.70 23.48 2.42
C GLU A 93 9.35 24.38 3.48
N GLU A 94 10.18 23.81 4.35
CA GLU A 94 10.90 24.58 5.37
C GLU A 94 11.91 25.55 4.73
N GLU A 95 12.67 25.11 3.72
CA GLU A 95 13.59 25.98 2.98
C GLU A 95 12.85 27.15 2.32
N LEU A 96 11.75 26.87 1.63
CA LEU A 96 10.92 27.91 1.01
C LEU A 96 10.34 28.88 2.04
N ARG A 97 9.99 28.40 3.23
CA ARG A 97 9.48 29.24 4.31
C ARG A 97 10.55 30.19 4.83
N VAL A 98 11.78 29.69 5.01
CA VAL A 98 12.92 30.53 5.41
C VAL A 98 13.20 31.60 4.36
N ASP A 99 13.21 31.23 3.07
CA ASP A 99 13.41 32.18 1.97
C ASP A 99 12.32 33.26 1.92
N LEU A 100 11.07 32.86 2.14
CA LEU A 100 9.93 33.77 2.15
C LEU A 100 9.99 34.74 3.34
N ASP A 101 10.36 34.25 4.52
CA ASP A 101 10.53 35.05 5.73
C ASP A 101 11.68 36.07 5.56
N ASP A 102 12.76 35.68 4.87
CA ASP A 102 13.85 36.59 4.51
C ASP A 102 13.42 37.67 3.51
N ALA A 103 12.68 37.28 2.47
CA ALA A 103 12.16 38.22 1.48
C ALA A 103 11.22 39.25 2.12
N TRP A 104 10.28 38.80 2.96
CA TRP A 104 9.38 39.70 3.69
C TRP A 104 10.11 40.56 4.72
N GLY A 105 11.12 40.02 5.38
CA GLY A 105 11.98 40.78 6.27
C GLY A 105 12.67 41.95 5.55
N TYR A 106 13.18 41.71 4.34
CA TYR A 106 13.80 42.76 3.54
C TYR A 106 12.79 43.81 3.06
N VAL A 107 11.59 43.41 2.65
CA VAL A 107 10.52 44.36 2.28
C VAL A 107 10.17 45.27 3.45
N ARG A 108 10.09 44.72 4.68
CA ARG A 108 9.85 45.51 5.88
C ARG A 108 10.98 46.49 6.15
N TYR A 109 12.23 46.02 6.11
CA TYR A 109 13.42 46.86 6.23
C TYR A 109 13.40 48.03 5.22
N ALA A 110 13.16 47.74 3.94
CA ALA A 110 13.10 48.74 2.88
C ALA A 110 12.00 49.78 3.14
N THR A 111 10.85 49.32 3.61
CA THR A 111 9.72 50.19 3.95
C THR A 111 10.06 51.10 5.13
N ASP A 112 10.62 50.55 6.21
CA ASP A 112 11.00 51.32 7.40
C ASP A 112 12.13 52.31 7.11
N TRP A 113 13.10 51.92 6.29
CA TRP A 113 14.15 52.83 5.81
C TRP A 113 13.53 54.00 5.04
N SER A 114 12.62 53.73 4.10
CA SER A 114 11.98 54.79 3.30
C SER A 114 11.16 55.75 4.18
N ARG A 115 10.44 55.21 5.16
CA ARG A 115 9.71 55.98 6.16
C ARG A 115 10.64 56.90 6.94
N THR A 116 11.79 56.38 7.37
CA THR A 116 12.80 57.15 8.12
C THR A 116 13.35 58.30 7.28
N VAL A 117 13.68 58.04 6.01
CA VAL A 117 14.15 59.08 5.08
C VAL A 117 13.10 60.16 4.87
N LEU A 118 11.83 59.77 4.67
CA LEU A 118 10.74 60.74 4.51
C LEU A 118 10.56 61.59 5.76
N GLN A 119 10.62 60.99 6.95
CA GLN A 119 10.52 61.71 8.21
C GLN A 119 11.68 62.70 8.39
N MET A 120 12.93 62.26 8.15
CA MET A 120 14.09 63.15 8.18
C MET A 120 13.95 64.31 7.18
N SER A 121 13.43 64.05 5.98
CA SER A 121 13.22 65.08 4.97
C SER A 121 12.21 66.14 5.42
N ALA A 122 11.19 65.75 6.19
CA ALA A 122 10.18 66.64 6.74
C ALA A 122 10.72 67.46 7.93
N GLU A 123 11.55 66.85 8.78
CA GLU A 123 12.06 67.47 10.01
C GLU A 123 13.27 68.40 9.77
N HIS A 124 14.18 68.00 8.87
CA HIS A 124 15.47 68.66 8.70
C HIS A 124 15.72 69.20 7.28
N GLY A 125 14.75 69.01 6.37
CA GLY A 125 14.96 69.20 4.94
C GLY A 125 15.88 68.12 4.36
N TRP A 126 16.15 68.16 3.05
CA TRP A 126 17.02 67.20 2.35
C TRP A 126 18.52 67.39 2.66
N ARG A 127 18.89 67.58 3.93
CA ARG A 127 20.28 67.84 4.35
C ARG A 127 20.90 66.57 4.97
N PRO A 128 21.96 66.00 4.36
CA PRO A 128 22.56 64.70 4.71
C PRO A 128 23.28 64.66 6.08
N PRO A 129 23.62 63.45 6.60
CA PRO A 129 23.65 62.15 5.91
C PRO A 129 22.35 61.33 5.98
N LEU A 130 21.97 60.75 4.84
CA LEU A 130 20.90 59.76 4.76
C LEU A 130 21.34 58.44 5.42
N PRO A 131 20.42 57.68 6.03
CA PRO A 131 20.72 56.34 6.52
C PRO A 131 21.21 55.43 5.38
N GLU A 132 22.15 54.55 5.69
CA GLU A 132 22.72 53.61 4.71
C GLU A 132 21.62 52.70 4.13
N TRP A 133 21.59 52.56 2.80
CA TRP A 133 20.74 51.59 2.12
C TRP A 133 21.51 50.31 1.86
N LEU A 134 21.01 49.19 2.39
CA LEU A 134 21.59 47.87 2.21
C LEU A 134 20.89 47.14 1.07
N THR A 135 21.66 46.44 0.23
CA THR A 135 21.09 45.46 -0.71
C THR A 135 20.56 44.23 0.03
N PRO A 136 19.71 43.38 -0.59
CA PRO A 136 19.19 42.18 0.07
C PRO A 136 20.28 41.29 0.68
N ASP A 137 21.37 41.06 -0.05
CA ASP A 137 22.49 40.24 0.42
C ASP A 137 23.25 40.87 1.59
N GLN A 138 23.41 42.20 1.56
CA GLN A 138 24.08 42.93 2.65
C GLN A 138 23.23 42.93 3.91
N TRP A 139 21.92 43.18 3.77
CA TRP A 139 20.96 43.12 4.86
C TRP A 139 20.91 41.72 5.49
N ARG A 140 20.82 40.67 4.65
CA ARG A 140 20.82 39.27 5.12
C ARG A 140 22.09 38.95 5.90
N LYS A 141 23.27 39.29 5.36
CA LYS A 141 24.54 39.11 6.06
C LYS A 141 24.57 39.83 7.40
N ARG A 142 24.07 41.08 7.46
CA ARG A 142 24.04 41.87 8.70
C ARG A 142 23.09 41.28 9.75
N ARG A 143 21.92 40.79 9.34
CA ARG A 143 20.93 40.17 10.22
C ARG A 143 21.42 38.88 10.87
N HIS A 144 22.22 38.09 10.17
CA HIS A 144 22.76 36.83 10.70
C HIS A 144 24.06 36.99 11.50
N LEU A 145 24.59 38.21 11.67
CA LEU A 145 25.71 38.45 12.57
C LEU A 145 25.23 38.37 14.04
N PRO A 146 26.00 37.74 14.94
CA PRO A 146 25.67 37.67 16.36
C PRO A 146 25.70 39.09 16.95
N GLY A 147 24.52 39.69 17.12
CA GLY A 147 24.34 41.07 17.58
C GLY A 147 23.39 41.93 16.74
N GLY A 148 22.92 41.44 15.59
CA GLY A 148 21.95 42.12 14.73
C GLY A 148 20.49 41.97 15.17
N SER A 149 20.23 42.06 16.48
CA SER A 149 18.87 42.08 17.04
C SER A 149 18.46 43.53 17.24
N ASP A 150 17.71 44.09 16.29
CA ASP A 150 16.89 45.29 16.52
C ASP A 150 15.54 44.89 17.15
#